data_AF-A0A351IYR6-F1
#
_entry.id   AF-A0A351IYR6-F1
#
_cell.length_a   1.000
_cell.length_b   1.000
_cell.length_c   1.000
_cell.angle_alpha   90.00
_cell.angle_beta   90.00
_cell.angle_gamma   90.00
#
_symmetry.space_group_name_H-M   'P 1'
#
loop_
_entity.id
_entity.type
_entity.pdbx_description
1 polymer ?
#
loop_
_entity_poly.entity_id
_entity_poly.type
_entity_poly.pdbx_seq_one_letter_code
_entity_poly.pdbx_strand_id
1 'polypeptide(L)'
;MTEALVVATHNENSLRAAQKVAGELTGKGISRIHLILNCFAPDKVREGEARPILETLFQVSVPLVGVVPYEPSADNLVHNQLLAPHDQNKICNGKRALDNIAARMCGKNIPLFKGIMKTKPRSRLF
;
A
#
# COMPACT_ATOMS: atom_id res chain seq x y z
N MET A 1 -12.78 -8.13 -19.25
CA MET A 1 -11.66 -8.72 -18.47
C MET A 1 -11.89 -8.40 -17.01
N THR A 2 -11.66 -9.35 -16.12
CA THR A 2 -11.78 -9.15 -14.67
C THR A 2 -10.41 -8.78 -14.09
N GLU A 3 -10.41 -7.86 -13.13
CA GLU A 3 -9.21 -7.35 -12.47
C GLU A 3 -9.45 -7.32 -10.95
N ALA A 4 -8.43 -7.61 -10.17
CA ALA A 4 -8.53 -7.73 -8.71
C ALA A 4 -7.53 -6.82 -7.99
N LEU A 5 -8.02 -6.13 -6.97
CA LEU A 5 -7.23 -5.38 -6.00
C LEU A 5 -7.15 -6.19 -4.70
N VAL A 6 -5.96 -6.65 -4.35
CA VAL A 6 -5.69 -7.30 -3.06
C VAL A 6 -5.16 -6.23 -2.10
N VAL A 7 -5.83 -6.03 -0.98
CA VAL A 7 -5.42 -5.07 0.05
C VAL A 7 -4.75 -5.83 1.21
N ALA A 8 -3.56 -5.39 1.61
CA ALA A 8 -2.79 -5.97 2.71
C ALA A 8 -2.20 -4.89 3.61
N THR A 9 -1.90 -5.22 4.86
CA THR A 9 -1.05 -4.38 5.72
C THR A 9 0.41 -4.82 5.62
N HIS A 10 1.33 -4.04 6.19
CA HIS A 10 2.76 -4.34 6.16
C HIS A 10 3.20 -5.53 7.08
N ASN A 11 2.24 -6.24 7.69
CA ASN A 11 2.47 -7.41 8.53
C ASN A 11 2.71 -8.66 7.67
N GLU A 12 3.74 -9.47 7.99
CA GLU A 12 4.07 -10.71 7.27
C GLU A 12 2.88 -11.65 7.05
N ASN A 13 2.01 -11.80 8.06
CA ASN A 13 0.84 -12.67 7.96
C ASN A 13 -0.17 -12.13 6.94
N SER A 14 -0.35 -10.81 6.87
CA SER A 14 -1.21 -10.17 5.87
C SER A 14 -0.63 -10.32 4.45
N LEU A 15 0.69 -10.17 4.31
CA LEU A 15 1.40 -10.33 3.05
C LEU A 15 1.37 -11.77 2.52
N ARG A 16 1.57 -12.78 3.38
CA ARG A 16 1.44 -14.20 3.02
C ARG A 16 0.00 -14.55 2.61
N ALA A 17 -0.99 -14.02 3.34
CA ALA A 17 -2.40 -14.21 2.99
C ALA A 17 -2.72 -13.58 1.62
N ALA A 18 -2.23 -12.36 1.35
CA ALA A 18 -2.40 -11.68 0.07
C ALA A 18 -1.79 -12.47 -1.10
N GLN A 19 -0.59 -13.04 -0.92
CA GLN A 19 0.04 -13.91 -1.92
C GLN A 19 -0.78 -15.18 -2.18
N LYS A 20 -1.31 -15.83 -1.13
CA LYS A 20 -2.18 -17.00 -1.28
C LYS A 20 -3.46 -16.66 -2.07
N VAL A 21 -4.14 -15.57 -1.70
CA VAL A 21 -5.35 -15.09 -2.37
C VAL A 21 -5.07 -14.75 -3.84
N ALA A 22 -3.94 -14.11 -4.15
CA ALA A 22 -3.56 -13.84 -5.53
C ALA A 22 -3.34 -15.13 -6.35
N GLY A 23 -2.74 -16.18 -5.75
CA GLY A 23 -2.63 -17.50 -6.35
C GLY A 23 -3.99 -18.16 -6.62
N GLU A 24 -4.92 -18.11 -5.66
CA GLU A 24 -6.29 -18.62 -5.81
C GLU A 24 -7.09 -17.87 -6.89
N LEU A 25 -6.93 -16.54 -6.99
CA LEU A 25 -7.54 -15.71 -8.03
C LEU A 25 -6.96 -16.04 -9.42
N THR A 26 -5.64 -16.26 -9.51
CA THR A 26 -4.96 -16.69 -10.74
C THR A 26 -5.50 -18.05 -11.21
N GLY A 27 -5.66 -19.02 -10.30
CA GLY A 27 -6.28 -20.32 -10.58
C GLY A 27 -7.75 -20.25 -11.04
N LYS A 28 -8.45 -19.16 -10.72
CA LYS A 28 -9.81 -18.85 -11.20
C LYS A 28 -9.83 -18.05 -12.52
N GLY A 29 -8.68 -17.88 -13.18
CA GLY A 29 -8.56 -17.17 -14.45
C GLY A 29 -8.45 -15.65 -14.36
N ILE A 30 -8.30 -15.08 -13.16
CA ILE A 30 -8.09 -13.63 -12.97
C ILE A 30 -6.58 -13.36 -13.05
N SER A 31 -6.11 -12.90 -14.20
CA SER A 31 -4.68 -12.67 -14.46
C SER A 31 -4.20 -11.24 -14.13
N ARG A 32 -5.11 -10.27 -14.04
CA ARG A 32 -4.79 -8.89 -13.60
C ARG A 32 -5.05 -8.77 -12.11
N ILE A 33 -3.99 -8.87 -11.32
CA ILE A 33 -4.03 -8.77 -9.86
C ILE A 33 -3.00 -7.75 -9.41
N HIS A 34 -3.43 -6.80 -8.60
CA HIS A 34 -2.57 -5.76 -8.05
C HIS A 34 -2.67 -5.68 -6.53
N LEU A 35 -1.55 -5.35 -5.89
CA LEU A 35 -1.43 -5.18 -4.44
C LEU A 35 -1.58 -3.70 -4.06
N ILE A 36 -2.37 -3.42 -3.03
CA ILE A 36 -2.40 -2.16 -2.30
C ILE A 36 -1.90 -2.43 -0.88
N LEU A 37 -0.84 -1.73 -0.46
CA LEU A 37 -0.40 -1.74 0.94
C LEU A 37 -1.14 -0.63 1.70
N ASN A 38 -1.99 -1.01 2.65
CA ASN A 38 -2.76 -0.09 3.49
C ASN A 38 -2.11 0.09 4.88
N CYS A 39 -2.49 1.18 5.56
CA CYS A 39 -2.02 1.56 6.90
C CYS A 39 -0.49 1.62 7.02
N PHE A 40 0.19 2.13 6.00
CA PHE A 40 1.64 2.24 6.02
C PHE A 40 2.12 3.39 6.93
N ALA A 41 2.78 3.05 8.04
CA ALA A 41 3.42 4.01 8.94
C ALA A 41 4.94 4.10 8.64
N PRO A 42 5.43 5.17 8.00
CA PRO A 42 6.85 5.29 7.63
C PRO A 42 7.79 5.37 8.85
N ASP A 43 7.29 5.84 9.99
CA ASP A 43 8.08 5.93 11.23
C ASP A 43 8.26 4.55 11.88
N LYS A 44 7.26 3.68 11.82
CA LYS A 44 7.39 2.27 12.23
C LYS A 44 8.45 1.50 11.44
N VAL A 45 8.68 1.87 10.18
CA VAL A 45 9.80 1.33 9.38
C VAL A 45 11.16 1.88 9.83
N ARG A 46 11.23 3.15 10.25
CA ARG A 46 12.47 3.77 10.77
C ARG A 46 12.85 3.21 12.14
N GLU A 47 11.86 3.02 13.00
CA GLU A 47 11.95 2.40 14.32
C GLU A 47 12.33 0.90 14.24
N GLY A 48 12.12 0.27 13.07
CA GLY A 48 12.43 -1.14 12.83
C GLY A 48 11.31 -2.10 13.22
N GLU A 49 10.17 -1.58 13.68
CA GLU A 49 8.94 -2.34 13.97
C GLU A 49 8.25 -2.87 12.70
N ALA A 50 8.54 -2.27 11.54
CA ALA A 50 8.11 -2.74 10.22
C ALA A 50 9.29 -2.89 9.25
N ARG A 51 9.22 -3.87 8.34
CA ARG A 51 10.22 -4.04 7.27
C ARG A 51 10.17 -2.86 6.27
N PRO A 52 11.25 -2.58 5.51
CA PRO A 52 11.17 -1.70 4.34
C PRO A 52 10.26 -2.28 3.25
N ILE A 53 9.52 -1.42 2.55
CA ILE A 53 8.59 -1.85 1.48
C ILE A 53 9.27 -2.69 0.40
N LEU A 54 10.51 -2.37 0.02
CA LEU A 54 11.23 -3.15 -1.00
C LEU A 54 11.40 -4.63 -0.60
N GLU A 55 11.69 -4.93 0.67
CA GLU A 55 11.78 -6.31 1.17
C GLU A 55 10.42 -7.02 1.12
N THR A 56 9.36 -6.30 1.49
CA THR A 56 7.96 -6.78 1.38
C THR A 56 7.57 -7.10 -0.07
N LEU A 57 8.02 -6.31 -1.04
CA LEU A 57 7.77 -6.55 -2.47
C LEU A 57 8.55 -7.75 -3.02
N PHE A 58 9.74 -8.05 -2.50
CA PHE A 58 10.47 -9.26 -2.89
C PHE A 58 9.78 -10.54 -2.37
N GLN A 59 9.07 -10.49 -1.24
CA GLN A 59 8.35 -11.63 -0.69
C GLN A 59 7.05 -11.94 -1.46
N VAL A 60 6.33 -10.92 -1.91
CA VAL A 60 5.00 -11.06 -2.53
C VAL A 60 5.10 -10.85 -4.04
N SER A 61 4.94 -11.93 -4.81
CA SER A 61 4.98 -11.93 -6.29
C SER A 61 3.78 -11.25 -6.99
N VAL A 62 3.17 -10.23 -6.36
CA VAL A 62 2.00 -9.50 -6.84
C VAL A 62 2.37 -8.03 -7.10
N PRO A 63 2.15 -7.49 -8.31
CA PRO A 63 2.52 -6.11 -8.64
C PRO A 63 1.85 -5.06 -7.74
N LEU A 64 2.65 -4.22 -7.08
CA LEU A 64 2.16 -3.11 -6.26
C LEU A 64 1.63 -1.96 -7.12
N VAL A 65 0.35 -1.58 -6.93
CA VAL A 65 -0.24 -0.38 -7.56
C VAL A 65 -0.23 0.83 -6.62
N GLY A 66 -0.12 0.65 -5.31
CA GLY A 66 0.13 1.77 -4.42
C GLY A 66 0.15 1.47 -2.93
N VAL A 67 0.41 2.53 -2.17
CA VAL A 67 0.58 2.50 -0.73
C VAL A 67 -0.26 3.63 -0.13
N VAL A 68 -1.16 3.28 0.79
CA VAL A 68 -1.97 4.20 1.56
C VAL A 68 -1.32 4.36 2.94
N PRO A 69 -0.94 5.59 3.33
CA PRO A 69 -0.33 5.83 4.64
C PRO A 69 -1.35 5.60 5.76
N TYR A 70 -0.86 5.29 6.97
CA TYR A 70 -1.68 5.33 8.17
C TYR A 70 -2.07 6.79 8.47
N GLU A 71 -3.37 7.02 8.68
CA GLU A 71 -3.95 8.32 9.00
C GLU A 71 -4.73 8.19 10.33
N PRO A 72 -4.30 8.82 11.44
CA PRO A 72 -4.96 8.68 12.74
C PRO A 72 -6.43 9.13 12.78
N SER A 73 -6.86 9.93 11.80
CA SER A 73 -8.24 10.38 11.64
C SER A 73 -9.15 9.38 10.90
N ALA A 74 -8.63 8.24 10.42
CA ALA A 74 -9.38 7.29 9.61
C ALA A 74 -10.66 6.78 10.30
N ASP A 75 -10.60 6.44 11.59
CA ASP A 75 -11.76 5.95 12.34
C ASP A 75 -12.87 7.00 12.44
N ASN A 76 -12.49 8.27 12.65
CA ASN A 76 -13.42 9.40 12.65
C ASN A 76 -14.05 9.64 11.27
N LEU A 77 -13.31 9.38 10.18
CA LEU A 77 -13.85 9.51 8.82
C LEU A 77 -14.89 8.41 8.55
N VAL A 78 -14.58 7.16 8.89
CA VAL A 78 -15.51 6.02 8.78
C VAL A 78 -16.76 6.25 9.63
N HIS A 79 -16.62 6.70 10.88
CA HIS A 79 -17.74 7.01 11.77
C HIS A 79 -18.67 8.08 11.17
N ASN A 80 -18.10 9.12 10.56
CA ASN A 80 -18.85 10.19 9.89
C ASN A 80 -19.26 9.85 8.44
N GLN A 81 -19.12 8.59 8.00
CA GLN A 81 -19.46 8.11 6.65
C GLN A 81 -18.69 8.84 5.52
N LEU A 82 -17.52 9.40 5.83
CA LEU A 82 -16.65 10.08 4.88
C LEU A 82 -15.68 9.09 4.23
N LEU A 83 -15.72 8.99 2.89
CA LEU A 83 -14.95 8.00 2.12
C LEU A 83 -13.44 8.24 2.09
N ALA A 84 -13.01 9.49 2.35
CA ALA A 84 -11.61 9.89 2.40
C ALA A 84 -11.45 11.07 3.35
N PRO A 85 -10.22 11.45 3.73
CA PRO A 85 -9.99 12.73 4.39
C PRO A 85 -10.37 13.88 3.45
N HIS A 86 -11.39 14.66 3.84
CA HIS A 86 -11.90 15.81 3.07
C HIS A 86 -11.64 17.15 3.81
N ASP A 87 -10.39 17.43 4.17
CA ASP A 87 -10.00 18.80 4.53
C ASP A 87 -9.82 19.60 3.22
N GLN A 88 -10.62 20.65 3.03
CA GLN A 88 -10.51 21.51 1.84
C GLN A 88 -9.21 22.32 1.83
N ASN A 89 -8.57 22.52 2.99
CA ASN A 89 -7.38 23.34 3.20
C ASN A 89 -6.11 22.54 3.52
N LYS A 90 -6.19 21.20 3.65
CA LYS A 90 -5.00 20.34 3.80
C LYS A 90 -4.98 19.21 2.78
N ILE A 91 -3.82 19.02 2.15
CA ILE A 91 -3.54 17.83 1.35
C ILE A 91 -3.34 16.66 2.31
N CYS A 92 -4.40 15.88 2.53
CA CYS A 92 -4.30 14.63 3.27
C CYS A 92 -3.63 13.55 2.43
N ASN A 93 -2.64 12.86 3.00
CA ASN A 93 -1.80 11.92 2.24
C ASN A 93 -2.61 10.68 1.84
N GLY A 94 -3.52 10.21 2.68
CA GLY A 94 -4.46 9.13 2.40
C GLY A 94 -5.33 9.40 1.16
N LYS A 95 -5.98 10.56 1.07
CA LYS A 95 -6.80 10.91 -0.11
C LYS A 95 -5.95 10.92 -1.39
N ARG A 96 -4.81 11.62 -1.35
CA ARG A 96 -3.90 11.69 -2.51
C ARG A 96 -3.31 10.32 -2.87
N ALA A 97 -3.24 9.37 -1.92
CA ALA A 97 -2.82 8.00 -2.20
C ALA A 97 -3.84 7.25 -3.04
N LEU A 98 -5.12 7.37 -2.67
CA LEU A 98 -6.25 6.80 -3.41
C LEU A 98 -6.35 7.42 -4.82
N ASP A 99 -6.24 8.75 -4.93
CA ASP A 99 -6.22 9.45 -6.23
C ASP A 99 -5.08 8.94 -7.14
N ASN A 100 -3.88 8.76 -6.59
CA ASN A 100 -2.72 8.22 -7.31
C ASN A 100 -2.91 6.74 -7.70
N ILE A 101 -3.55 5.92 -6.86
CA ILE A 101 -3.86 4.50 -7.16
C ILE A 101 -4.86 4.43 -8.31
N ALA A 102 -5.97 5.17 -8.22
CA ALA A 102 -6.98 5.23 -9.27
C ALA A 102 -6.38 5.69 -10.61
N ALA A 103 -5.54 6.73 -10.56
CA ALA A 103 -4.84 7.23 -11.75
C ALA A 103 -3.88 6.20 -12.37
N ARG A 104 -3.16 5.39 -11.57
CA ARG A 104 -2.34 4.27 -12.09
C ARG A 104 -3.20 3.17 -12.69
N MET A 105 -4.37 2.88 -12.13
CA MET A 105 -5.31 1.90 -12.70
C MET A 105 -5.89 2.37 -14.04
N CYS A 106 -6.01 3.69 -14.24
CA CYS A 106 -6.26 4.30 -15.55
C CYS A 106 -5.00 4.37 -16.46
N GLY A 107 -3.92 3.66 -16.14
CA GLY A 107 -2.70 3.57 -16.96
C GLY A 107 -1.71 4.74 -16.82
N LYS A 108 -1.91 5.69 -15.89
CA LYS A 108 -0.99 6.82 -15.71
C LYS A 108 0.24 6.39 -14.91
N ASN A 109 1.45 6.62 -15.43
CA ASN A 109 2.69 6.36 -14.71
C ASN A 109 2.96 7.48 -13.67
N ILE A 110 2.61 7.23 -12.40
CA ILE A 110 2.77 8.19 -11.29
C ILE A 110 3.69 7.59 -10.22
N PRO A 111 4.76 8.27 -9.77
CA PRO A 111 5.64 7.74 -8.73
C PRO A 111 4.92 7.57 -7.39
N LEU A 112 5.40 6.64 -6.55
CA LEU A 112 4.98 6.54 -5.15
C LEU A 112 5.46 7.77 -4.35
N PHE A 113 4.83 8.06 -3.20
CA PHE A 113 5.20 9.24 -2.42
C PHE A 113 6.66 9.21 -1.93
N LYS A 114 7.26 10.41 -1.90
CA LYS A 114 8.59 10.63 -1.32
C LYS A 114 8.59 10.21 0.15
N GLY A 115 9.49 9.30 0.51
CA GLY A 115 9.61 8.77 1.87
C GLY A 115 9.07 7.36 2.08
N ILE A 116 8.24 6.85 1.17
CA ILE A 116 7.70 5.47 1.22
C ILE A 116 8.78 4.44 0.88
N MET A 117 9.63 4.72 -0.11
CA MET A 117 10.72 3.83 -0.54
C MET A 117 12.02 3.98 0.28
N LYS A 118 11.99 4.51 1.50
CA LYS A 118 13.20 4.63 2.32
C LYS A 118 13.67 3.25 2.77
N THR A 119 14.81 2.82 2.26
CA THR A 119 15.60 1.71 2.84
C THR A 119 16.18 2.13 4.20
N LYS A 120 16.49 1.17 5.07
CA LYS A 120 17.46 1.44 6.15
C LYS A 120 18.77 1.91 5.49
N PRO A 121 19.45 2.95 6.03
CA PRO A 121 20.84 3.16 5.66
C PRO A 121 21.59 1.88 6.00
N ARG A 122 22.37 1.33 5.05
CA ARG A 122 23.33 0.28 5.38
C ARG A 122 24.28 0.85 6.42
N SER A 123 24.14 0.41 7.67
CA SER A 123 25.19 0.58 8.66
C SER A 123 26.46 0.03 8.04
N ARG A 124 27.51 0.85 7.93
CA ARG A 124 28.79 0.42 7.41
C ARG A 124 29.25 -0.76 8.27
N LEU A 125 29.34 -1.94 7.65
CA LEU A 125 30.15 -3.01 8.19
C LEU A 125 31.59 -2.50 8.10
N PHE A 126 32.21 -2.32 9.27
CA PHE A 126 33.65 -2.20 9.41
C PHE A 126 34.26 -3.60 9.34
#